data_AF-A0A1E5VN74-F1
#
_entry.id   AF-A0A1E5VN74-F1
#
_cell.length_a   1.000
_cell.length_b   1.000
_cell.length_c   1.000
_cell.angle_alpha   90.00
_cell.angle_beta   90.00
_cell.angle_gamma   90.00
#
_symmetry.space_group_name_H-M   'P 1'
#
loop_
_entity.id
_entity.type
_entity.pdbx_description
1 polymer ?
#
loop_
_entity_poly.entity_id
_entity_poly.type
_entity_poly.pdbx_seq_one_letter_code
_entity_poly.pdbx_strand_id
1 'polypeptide(L)'
;MAAMEQQKFYEKMLKNLEKQKKLELEIQQLQGKWEVMKHMPGKEDSESKKIKELSEVLQDKYDEMEAMESLNMALLIKERKINDELQDARKELLSGFKVLAFDQANIGIKRMGELDLKALRLTCRKRLLEENAEVTSALLCSKWEEEIRNPNWHPFQEVILEDAKLQELKQEHGEEICALVTKALVELKEYAPSGRYPVAELWNKKNGRKATLREVVKHVMKQLGTL
;
A
#
# COMPACT_ATOMS: atom_id res chain seq x y z
N MET A 1 5.53 12.46 8.27
CA MET A 1 6.91 12.33 7.75
C MET A 1 6.97 11.27 6.65
N ALA A 2 6.76 9.98 6.95
CA ALA A 2 6.76 8.92 5.91
C ALA A 2 5.74 9.11 4.76
N ALA A 3 4.49 9.52 5.05
CA ALA A 3 3.50 9.81 4.01
C ALA A 3 3.90 11.02 3.12
N MET A 4 4.58 12.00 3.71
CA MET A 4 5.07 13.18 2.99
C MET A 4 6.31 12.86 2.14
N GLU A 5 7.14 11.91 2.58
CA GLU A 5 8.29 11.41 1.81
C GLU A 5 7.83 10.54 0.64
N GLN A 6 6.83 9.66 0.85
CA GLN A 6 6.19 8.91 -0.24
C GLN A 6 5.52 9.82 -1.25
N GLN A 7 4.81 10.86 -0.80
CA GLN A 7 4.17 11.82 -1.70
C GLN A 7 5.21 12.62 -2.52
N LYS A 8 6.29 13.09 -1.88
CA LYS A 8 7.40 13.74 -2.58
C LYS A 8 8.08 12.81 -3.59
N PHE A 9 8.21 11.52 -3.26
CA PHE A 9 8.72 10.51 -4.18
C PHE A 9 7.81 10.33 -5.39
N TYR A 10 6.49 10.23 -5.16
CA TYR A 10 5.49 10.09 -6.21
C TYR A 10 5.44 11.31 -7.15
N GLU A 11 5.47 12.53 -6.59
CA GLU A 11 5.58 13.77 -7.36
C GLU A 11 6.86 13.82 -8.21
N LYS A 12 7.99 13.35 -7.67
CA LYS A 12 9.24 13.27 -8.42
C LYS A 12 9.16 12.25 -9.56
N MET A 13 8.54 11.09 -9.33
CA MET A 13 8.29 10.09 -10.38
C MET A 13 7.40 10.64 -11.48
N LEU A 14 6.29 11.31 -11.14
CA LEU A 14 5.39 11.94 -12.11
C LEU A 14 6.13 12.96 -12.98
N LYS A 15 6.93 13.84 -12.37
CA LYS A 15 7.75 14.81 -13.11
C LYS A 15 8.75 14.14 -14.06
N ASN A 16 9.36 13.02 -13.65
CA ASN A 16 10.28 12.28 -14.51
C ASN A 16 9.54 11.62 -15.69
N LEU A 17 8.35 11.05 -15.44
CA LEU A 17 7.51 10.48 -16.50
C LEU A 17 7.06 11.54 -17.52
N GLU A 18 6.69 12.73 -17.05
CA GLU A 18 6.37 13.88 -17.92
C GLU A 18 7.57 14.29 -18.79
N LYS A 19 8.77 14.34 -18.21
CA LYS A 19 10.00 14.63 -18.96
C LYS A 19 10.29 13.57 -20.02
N GLN A 20 10.12 12.29 -19.69
CA GLN A 20 10.31 11.19 -20.63
C GLN A 20 9.33 11.30 -21.81
N LYS A 21 8.03 11.50 -21.54
CA LYS A 21 7.02 11.70 -22.60
C LYS A 21 7.31 12.92 -23.48
N LYS A 22 7.81 14.01 -22.88
CA LYS A 22 8.19 15.20 -23.63
C LYS A 22 9.36 14.90 -24.58
N LEU A 23 10.37 14.17 -24.11
CA LEU A 23 11.51 13.76 -24.92
C LEU A 23 11.09 12.85 -26.07
N GLU A 24 10.20 11.87 -25.83
CA GLU A 24 9.61 11.01 -26.87
C GLU A 24 8.90 11.82 -27.97
N LEU A 25 8.10 12.81 -27.57
CA LEU A 25 7.42 13.69 -28.53
C LEU A 25 8.41 14.54 -29.34
N GLU A 26 9.46 15.07 -28.70
CA GLU A 26 10.52 15.84 -29.38
C GLU A 26 11.27 14.97 -30.40
N ILE A 27 11.63 13.74 -30.03
CA ILE A 27 12.25 12.78 -30.95
C ILE A 27 11.34 12.50 -32.14
N GLN A 28 10.06 12.20 -31.91
CA GLN A 28 9.10 11.95 -33.00
C GLN A 28 8.95 13.14 -33.95
N GLN A 29 8.91 14.37 -33.41
CA GLN A 29 8.84 15.59 -34.23
C GLN A 29 10.09 15.79 -35.07
N LEU A 30 11.28 15.61 -34.47
CA LEU A 30 12.56 15.74 -35.15
C LEU A 30 12.75 14.65 -36.21
N GLN A 31 12.32 13.42 -35.94
CA GLN A 31 12.31 12.32 -36.91
C GLN A 31 11.41 12.64 -38.11
N GLY A 32 10.18 13.12 -37.87
CA GLY A 32 9.27 13.51 -38.95
C GLY A 32 9.86 14.64 -39.80
N LYS A 33 10.47 15.63 -39.18
CA LYS A 33 11.16 16.73 -39.88
C LYS A 33 12.34 16.23 -40.70
N TRP A 34 13.12 15.30 -40.16
CA TRP A 34 14.26 14.69 -40.84
C TRP A 34 13.82 13.89 -42.07
N GLU A 35 12.76 13.08 -41.95
CA GLU A 35 12.23 12.27 -43.05
C GLU A 35 11.75 13.15 -44.22
N VAL A 36 11.09 14.27 -43.92
CA VAL A 36 10.64 15.24 -44.92
C VAL A 36 11.83 15.92 -45.62
N MET A 37 12.86 16.33 -44.86
CA MET A 37 14.05 16.98 -45.43
C MET A 37 14.86 16.04 -46.33
N LYS A 38 14.90 14.74 -46.01
CA LYS A 38 15.58 13.71 -46.81
C LYS A 38 14.96 13.51 -48.21
N HIS A 39 13.66 13.75 -48.36
CA HIS A 39 12.91 13.51 -49.60
C HIS A 39 12.62 14.78 -50.42
N MET A 40 13.06 15.96 -49.96
CA MET A 40 12.81 17.23 -50.64
C MET A 40 13.86 17.48 -51.73
N PRO A 41 13.48 17.76 -52.99
CA PRO A 41 14.43 18.11 -54.05
C PRO A 41 14.85 19.59 -53.91
N GLY A 42 16.10 19.85 -53.50
CA GLY A 42 16.66 21.19 -53.34
C GLY A 42 18.20 21.24 -53.44
N LYS A 43 18.80 22.45 -53.42
CA LYS A 43 20.23 22.70 -53.74
C LYS A 43 21.16 22.00 -52.75
N GLU A 44 21.98 21.09 -53.28
CA GLU A 44 22.68 20.00 -52.57
C GLU A 44 23.52 20.41 -51.34
N ASP A 45 24.19 21.57 -51.33
CA ASP A 45 25.17 21.88 -50.28
C ASP A 45 24.57 22.45 -48.96
N SER A 46 23.52 23.27 -49.03
CA SER A 46 22.95 23.90 -47.82
C SER A 46 21.98 22.98 -47.09
N GLU A 47 21.27 22.12 -47.81
CA GLU A 47 20.30 21.18 -47.25
C GLU A 47 21.01 19.95 -46.67
N SER A 48 22.07 19.46 -47.31
CA SER A 48 22.92 18.38 -46.80
C SER A 48 23.52 18.70 -45.42
N LYS A 49 23.97 19.95 -45.19
CA LYS A 49 24.46 20.39 -43.87
C LYS A 49 23.37 20.32 -42.79
N LYS A 50 22.16 20.81 -43.10
CA LYS A 50 21.03 20.80 -42.15
C LYS A 50 20.55 19.39 -41.81
N ILE A 51 20.60 18.47 -42.78
CA ILE A 51 20.27 17.05 -42.57
C ILE A 51 21.28 16.40 -41.62
N LYS A 52 22.58 16.68 -41.79
CA LYS A 52 23.63 16.19 -40.88
C LYS A 52 23.47 16.73 -39.47
N GLU A 53 23.29 18.04 -39.31
CA GLU A 53 23.05 18.66 -38.01
C GLU A 53 21.82 18.07 -37.31
N LEU A 54 20.71 17.88 -38.03
CA LEU A 54 19.50 17.28 -37.47
C LEU A 54 19.70 15.80 -37.10
N SER A 55 20.53 15.08 -37.85
CA SER A 55 20.88 13.68 -37.55
C SER A 55 21.72 13.57 -36.26
N GLU A 56 22.67 14.48 -36.05
CA GLU A 56 23.47 14.54 -34.82
C GLU A 56 22.59 14.85 -33.61
N VAL A 57 21.70 15.86 -33.72
CA VAL A 57 20.74 16.19 -32.65
C VAL A 57 19.81 15.02 -32.33
N LEU A 58 19.34 14.29 -33.35
CA LEU A 58 18.52 13.09 -33.15
C LEU A 58 19.29 12.01 -32.41
N GLN A 59 20.54 11.75 -32.79
CA GLN A 59 21.38 10.77 -32.12
C GLN A 59 21.61 11.14 -30.65
N ASP A 60 21.97 12.38 -30.36
CA ASP A 60 22.15 12.87 -28.99
C ASP A 60 20.88 12.67 -28.14
N LYS A 61 19.70 12.88 -28.73
CA LYS A 61 18.40 12.70 -28.05
C LYS A 61 18.08 11.23 -27.79
N TYR A 62 18.44 10.33 -28.71
CA TYR A 62 18.34 8.89 -28.48
C TYR A 62 19.27 8.41 -27.37
N ASP A 63 20.52 8.86 -27.38
CA ASP A 63 21.50 8.51 -26.36
C ASP A 63 21.05 9.04 -24.97
N GLU A 64 20.47 10.26 -24.91
CA GLU A 64 19.87 10.81 -23.70
C GLU A 64 18.69 9.95 -23.19
N MET A 65 17.84 9.48 -24.10
CA MET A 65 16.71 8.61 -23.78
C MET A 65 17.16 7.25 -23.23
N GLU A 66 18.11 6.60 -23.90
CA GLU A 66 18.66 5.30 -23.48
C GLU A 66 19.35 5.40 -22.10
N ALA A 67 20.10 6.47 -21.86
CA ALA A 67 20.72 6.73 -20.56
C ALA A 67 19.67 6.92 -19.45
N MET A 68 18.57 7.62 -19.74
CA MET A 68 17.47 7.83 -18.80
C MET A 68 16.75 6.52 -18.46
N GLU A 69 16.45 5.69 -19.46
CA GLU A 69 15.82 4.38 -19.28
C GLU A 69 16.71 3.45 -18.46
N SER A 70 18.00 3.41 -18.77
CA SER A 70 19.00 2.61 -18.06
C SER A 70 19.08 2.99 -16.57
N LEU A 71 19.09 4.30 -16.28
CA LEU A 71 19.08 4.79 -14.90
C LEU A 71 17.78 4.42 -14.18
N ASN A 72 16.63 4.57 -14.82
CA ASN A 72 15.34 4.19 -14.24
C ASN A 72 15.28 2.70 -13.91
N MET A 73 15.74 1.84 -14.82
CA MET A 73 15.82 0.40 -14.56
C MET A 73 16.75 0.07 -13.38
N ALA A 74 17.92 0.71 -13.30
CA ALA A 74 18.84 0.53 -12.18
C ALA A 74 18.22 0.97 -10.84
N LEU A 75 17.47 2.08 -10.82
CA LEU A 75 16.77 2.54 -9.62
C LEU A 75 15.64 1.59 -9.20
N LEU A 76 14.84 1.09 -10.14
CA LEU A 76 13.79 0.10 -9.88
C LEU A 76 14.35 -1.20 -9.29
N ILE A 77 15.47 -1.70 -9.84
CA ILE A 77 16.14 -2.89 -9.30
C ILE A 77 16.61 -2.64 -7.86
N LYS A 78 17.21 -1.49 -7.58
CA LYS A 78 17.66 -1.14 -6.22
C LYS A 78 16.50 -0.97 -5.24
N GLU A 79 15.43 -0.30 -5.65
CA GLU A 79 14.23 -0.11 -4.84
C GLU A 79 13.62 -1.47 -4.46
N ARG A 80 13.45 -2.37 -5.44
CA ARG A 80 12.95 -3.73 -5.20
C ARG A 80 13.79 -4.48 -4.18
N LYS A 81 15.12 -4.49 -4.37
CA LYS A 81 16.04 -5.15 -3.42
C LYS A 81 15.91 -4.59 -2.00
N ILE A 82 15.91 -3.26 -1.84
CA ILE A 82 15.77 -2.62 -0.53
C ILE A 82 14.40 -2.95 0.08
N ASN A 83 13.34 -2.91 -0.73
CA ASN A 83 12.01 -3.24 -0.24
C ASN A 83 11.93 -4.70 0.20
N ASP A 84 12.52 -5.64 -0.55
CA ASP A 84 12.57 -7.06 -0.18
C ASP A 84 13.27 -7.25 1.16
N GLU A 85 14.45 -6.65 1.36
CA GLU A 85 15.17 -6.66 2.64
C GLU A 85 14.33 -6.07 3.80
N LEU A 86 13.62 -4.97 3.56
CA LEU A 86 12.74 -4.35 4.56
C LEU A 86 11.52 -5.23 4.89
N GLN A 87 10.96 -5.93 3.90
CA GLN A 87 9.85 -6.87 4.11
C GLN A 87 10.33 -8.10 4.89
N ASP A 88 11.50 -8.64 4.55
CA ASP A 88 12.06 -9.80 5.25
C ASP A 88 12.41 -9.46 6.70
N ALA A 89 13.01 -8.29 6.95
CA ALA A 89 13.22 -7.80 8.31
C ALA A 89 11.91 -7.65 9.11
N ARG A 90 10.82 -7.19 8.46
CA ARG A 90 9.49 -7.13 9.08
C ARG A 90 8.92 -8.51 9.39
N LYS A 91 9.06 -9.48 8.49
CA LYS A 91 8.60 -10.86 8.71
C LYS A 91 9.34 -11.50 9.88
N GLU A 92 10.65 -11.30 9.96
CA GLU A 92 11.47 -11.83 11.05
C GLU A 92 11.08 -11.21 12.39
N LEU A 93 10.89 -9.89 12.43
CA LEU A 93 10.38 -9.21 13.63
C LEU A 93 8.98 -9.70 14.02
N LEU A 94 8.08 -9.92 13.07
CA LEU A 94 6.76 -10.51 13.35
C LEU A 94 6.89 -11.90 13.95
N SER A 95 7.80 -12.73 13.43
CA SER A 95 8.08 -14.06 13.98
C SER A 95 8.60 -13.96 15.42
N GLY A 96 9.60 -13.11 15.67
CA GLY A 96 10.16 -12.89 17.00
C GLY A 96 9.14 -12.40 18.02
N PHE A 97 8.26 -11.46 17.63
CA PHE A 97 7.18 -10.96 18.50
C PHE A 97 6.08 -11.99 18.80
N LYS A 98 5.96 -13.08 18.03
CA LYS A 98 5.05 -14.18 18.39
C LYS A 98 5.62 -15.04 19.52
N VAL A 99 6.95 -15.16 19.58
CA VAL A 99 7.65 -15.93 20.62
C VAL A 99 7.80 -15.11 21.89
N LEU A 100 8.11 -13.82 21.73
CA LEU A 100 8.31 -12.90 22.84
C LEU A 100 6.95 -12.29 23.25
N ALA A 101 6.36 -12.81 24.33
CA ALA A 101 5.10 -12.31 24.87
C ALA A 101 5.25 -10.90 25.48
N PHE A 102 5.22 -9.88 24.62
CA PHE A 102 5.29 -8.46 25.02
C PHE A 102 3.91 -7.90 25.40
N ASP A 103 3.22 -8.53 26.36
CA ASP A 103 1.80 -8.27 26.63
C ASP A 103 1.50 -6.83 27.08
N GLN A 104 2.47 -6.14 27.69
CA GLN A 104 2.36 -4.75 28.16
C GLN A 104 3.08 -3.72 27.27
N ALA A 105 3.55 -4.13 26.10
CA ALA A 105 4.29 -3.25 25.21
C ALA A 105 3.39 -2.32 24.36
N ASN A 106 3.88 -1.10 24.15
CA ASN A 106 3.32 -0.12 23.20
C ASN A 106 3.41 -0.59 21.74
N ILE A 107 4.36 -1.47 21.42
CA ILE A 107 4.49 -2.14 20.13
C ILE A 107 4.05 -3.59 20.31
N GLY A 108 3.19 -4.08 19.41
CA GLY A 108 2.78 -5.48 19.42
C GLY A 108 2.34 -5.94 18.04
N ILE A 109 1.77 -7.14 17.98
CA ILE A 109 1.16 -7.68 16.77
C ILE A 109 -0.32 -7.33 16.78
N LYS A 110 -0.83 -6.82 15.65
CA LYS A 110 -2.25 -6.70 15.36
C LYS A 110 -2.59 -7.56 14.15
N ARG A 111 -3.71 -8.27 14.19
CA ARG A 111 -4.24 -9.00 13.03
C ARG A 111 -5.27 -8.12 12.34
N MET A 112 -4.88 -7.55 11.19
CA MET A 112 -5.72 -6.67 10.39
C MET A 112 -6.86 -7.48 9.78
N GLY A 113 -8.10 -7.05 10.03
CA GLY A 113 -9.28 -7.74 9.54
C GLY A 113 -9.78 -8.91 10.42
N GLU A 114 -9.20 -9.08 11.61
CA GLU A 114 -9.77 -9.94 12.65
C GLU A 114 -10.66 -9.09 13.58
N LEU A 115 -11.75 -9.67 14.08
CA LEU A 115 -12.62 -8.99 15.02
C LEU A 115 -11.94 -8.86 16.38
N ASP A 116 -12.01 -7.67 16.97
CA ASP A 116 -11.51 -7.45 18.32
C ASP A 116 -12.51 -8.04 19.33
N LEU A 117 -12.29 -9.30 19.70
CA LEU A 117 -13.12 -10.03 20.66
C LEU A 117 -13.19 -9.29 22.02
N LYS A 118 -12.12 -8.59 22.44
CA LYS A 118 -12.15 -7.83 23.70
C LYS A 118 -13.08 -6.64 23.57
N ALA A 119 -13.02 -5.90 22.47
CA ALA A 119 -13.92 -4.79 22.20
C ALA A 119 -15.37 -5.27 22.04
N LEU A 120 -15.61 -6.39 21.36
CA LEU A 120 -16.93 -7.02 21.24
C LEU A 120 -17.49 -7.38 22.61
N ARG A 121 -16.71 -8.08 23.46
CA ARG A 121 -17.14 -8.46 24.81
C ARG A 121 -17.48 -7.24 25.67
N LEU A 122 -16.65 -6.20 25.62
CA LEU A 122 -16.92 -4.95 26.34
C LEU A 122 -18.21 -4.28 25.85
N THR A 123 -18.45 -4.30 24.54
CA THR A 123 -19.66 -3.73 23.92
C THR A 123 -20.91 -4.54 24.30
N CYS A 124 -20.83 -5.88 24.27
CA CYS A 124 -21.90 -6.77 24.69
C CYS A 124 -22.25 -6.59 26.18
N ARG A 125 -21.26 -6.44 27.06
CA ARG A 125 -21.48 -6.21 28.51
C ARG A 125 -22.23 -4.91 28.82
N LYS A 126 -22.11 -3.89 27.97
CA LYS A 126 -22.90 -2.64 28.14
C LYS A 126 -24.39 -2.85 27.83
N ARG A 127 -24.75 -3.88 27.05
CA ARG A 127 -26.11 -4.10 26.53
C ARG A 127 -26.82 -5.32 27.13
N LEU A 128 -26.07 -6.28 27.67
CA LEU A 128 -26.57 -7.57 28.16
C LEU A 128 -26.09 -7.83 29.61
N LEU A 129 -26.81 -8.72 30.31
CA LEU A 129 -26.36 -9.28 31.59
C LEU A 129 -25.01 -10.00 31.43
N GLU A 130 -24.15 -9.93 32.46
CA GLU A 130 -22.73 -10.32 32.36
C GLU A 130 -22.51 -11.78 31.94
N GLU A 131 -23.32 -12.73 32.43
CA GLU A 131 -23.26 -14.14 32.06
C GLU A 131 -23.62 -14.39 30.57
N ASN A 132 -24.58 -13.64 30.03
CA ASN A 132 -24.98 -13.75 28.63
C ASN A 132 -24.00 -13.02 27.70
N ALA A 133 -23.36 -11.95 28.18
CA ALA A 133 -22.47 -11.13 27.37
C ALA A 133 -21.24 -11.90 26.85
N GLU A 134 -20.69 -12.82 27.64
CA GLU A 134 -19.52 -13.60 27.24
C GLU A 134 -19.86 -14.58 26.11
N VAL A 135 -20.90 -15.41 26.31
CA VAL A 135 -21.39 -16.37 25.30
C VAL A 135 -21.86 -15.65 24.04
N THR A 136 -22.65 -14.59 24.17
CA THR A 136 -23.12 -13.82 23.01
C THR A 136 -21.97 -13.17 22.26
N SER A 137 -20.97 -12.61 22.95
CA SER A 137 -19.82 -12.00 22.26
C SER A 137 -19.00 -13.01 21.47
N ALA A 138 -18.83 -14.24 21.99
CA ALA A 138 -18.11 -15.31 21.29
C ALA A 138 -18.89 -15.81 20.06
N LEU A 139 -20.20 -16.06 20.22
CA LEU A 139 -21.08 -16.47 19.11
C LEU A 139 -21.11 -15.41 17.99
N LEU A 140 -21.23 -14.14 18.38
CA LEU A 140 -21.26 -13.03 17.44
C LEU A 140 -19.91 -12.86 16.73
N CYS A 141 -18.79 -13.01 17.44
CA CYS A 141 -17.46 -12.99 16.84
C CYS A 141 -17.32 -14.10 15.79
N SER A 142 -17.69 -15.35 16.14
CA SER A 142 -17.60 -16.49 15.22
C SER A 142 -18.46 -16.27 13.96
N LYS A 143 -19.73 -15.91 14.15
CA LYS A 143 -20.68 -15.64 13.05
C LYS A 143 -20.13 -14.58 12.09
N TRP A 144 -19.67 -13.45 12.63
CA TRP A 144 -19.21 -12.35 11.78
C TRP A 144 -17.84 -12.58 11.19
N GLU A 145 -16.93 -13.31 11.85
CA GLU A 145 -15.69 -13.74 11.21
C GLU A 145 -15.94 -14.65 10.00
N GLU A 146 -16.92 -15.55 10.08
CA GLU A 146 -17.32 -16.40 8.96
C GLU A 146 -17.92 -15.58 7.81
N GLU A 147 -18.84 -14.66 8.12
CA GLU A 147 -19.42 -13.76 7.11
C GLU A 147 -18.34 -12.90 6.46
N ILE A 148 -17.47 -12.25 7.24
CA ILE A 148 -16.37 -11.43 6.75
C ILE A 148 -15.45 -12.22 5.79
N ARG A 149 -15.18 -13.49 6.10
CA ARG A 149 -14.35 -14.38 5.26
C ARG A 149 -15.11 -14.95 4.06
N ASN A 150 -16.44 -14.92 4.06
CA ASN A 150 -17.27 -15.49 2.99
C ASN A 150 -16.96 -14.78 1.66
N PRO A 151 -16.39 -15.47 0.67
CA PRO A 151 -16.01 -14.85 -0.59
C PRO A 151 -17.20 -14.30 -1.38
N ASN A 152 -18.44 -14.76 -1.13
CA ASN A 152 -19.63 -14.32 -1.86
C ASN A 152 -20.21 -13.01 -1.33
N TRP A 153 -19.72 -12.47 -0.21
CA TRP A 153 -20.25 -11.24 0.39
C TRP A 153 -19.33 -10.05 0.14
N HIS A 154 -19.71 -9.11 -0.73
CA HIS A 154 -18.88 -7.97 -1.12
C HIS A 154 -19.51 -6.62 -0.76
N PRO A 155 -19.57 -6.24 0.53
CA PRO A 155 -20.20 -5.00 1.00
C PRO A 155 -19.51 -3.71 0.51
N PHE A 156 -18.43 -3.83 -0.28
CA PHE A 156 -17.65 -2.72 -0.82
C PHE A 156 -17.92 -2.41 -2.30
N GLN A 157 -18.68 -3.27 -3.00
CA GLN A 157 -19.18 -2.96 -4.34
C GLN A 157 -20.43 -2.08 -4.25
N GLU A 158 -21.24 -2.27 -3.20
CA GLU A 158 -22.26 -1.33 -2.77
C GLU A 158 -21.65 -0.33 -1.78
N VAL A 159 -22.27 0.83 -1.59
CA VAL A 159 -21.86 1.76 -0.53
C VAL A 159 -21.99 1.00 0.78
N ILE A 160 -20.90 0.79 1.53
CA ILE A 160 -20.83 -0.06 2.75
C ILE A 160 -21.99 0.20 3.74
N LEU A 161 -22.51 1.42 3.77
CA LEU A 161 -23.61 1.84 4.65
C LEU A 161 -25.01 1.33 4.22
N GLU A 162 -25.15 0.85 2.98
CA GLU A 162 -26.40 0.35 2.40
C GLU A 162 -26.47 -1.19 2.38
N ASP A 163 -25.40 -1.89 2.78
CA ASP A 163 -25.39 -3.35 2.84
C ASP A 163 -26.44 -3.88 3.83
N ALA A 164 -27.33 -4.74 3.35
CA ALA A 164 -28.47 -5.26 4.11
C ALA A 164 -28.04 -6.01 5.39
N LYS A 165 -26.94 -6.77 5.34
CA LYS A 165 -26.45 -7.52 6.51
C LYS A 165 -25.87 -6.57 7.56
N LEU A 166 -25.15 -5.53 7.15
CA LEU A 166 -24.66 -4.50 8.07
C LEU A 166 -25.80 -3.66 8.68
N GLN A 167 -26.87 -3.40 7.92
CA GLN A 167 -28.07 -2.74 8.46
C GLN A 167 -28.80 -3.61 9.48
N GLU A 168 -28.99 -4.89 9.19
CA GLU A 168 -29.56 -5.86 10.14
C GLU A 168 -28.72 -5.95 11.42
N LEU A 169 -27.39 -6.06 11.27
CA LEU A 169 -26.44 -6.03 12.39
C LEU A 169 -26.59 -4.78 13.25
N LYS A 170 -26.73 -3.61 12.62
CA LYS A 170 -26.90 -2.35 13.32
C LYS A 170 -28.23 -2.30 14.09
N GLN A 171 -29.31 -2.86 13.52
CA GLN A 171 -30.62 -2.91 14.18
C GLN A 171 -30.63 -3.88 15.37
N GLU A 172 -30.06 -5.07 15.22
CA GLU A 172 -30.05 -6.12 16.26
C GLU A 172 -29.02 -5.80 17.36
N HIS A 173 -27.79 -5.47 16.96
CA HIS A 173 -26.63 -5.41 17.84
C HIS A 173 -26.04 -4.01 18.02
N GLY A 174 -26.64 -3.00 17.41
CA GLY A 174 -26.32 -1.59 17.64
C GLY A 174 -25.10 -1.12 16.86
N GLU A 175 -24.89 0.20 16.90
CA GLU A 175 -23.87 0.87 16.08
C GLU A 175 -22.43 0.52 16.46
N GLU A 176 -22.14 0.32 17.76
CA GLU A 176 -20.79 -0.03 18.23
C GLU A 176 -20.33 -1.39 17.65
N ILE A 177 -21.20 -2.40 17.60
CA ILE A 177 -20.88 -3.73 17.05
C ILE A 177 -20.76 -3.66 15.52
N CYS A 178 -21.68 -2.96 14.86
CA CYS A 178 -21.61 -2.74 13.42
C CYS A 178 -20.31 -2.03 13.01
N ALA A 179 -19.84 -1.06 13.79
CA ALA A 179 -18.59 -0.35 13.55
C ALA A 179 -17.36 -1.27 13.66
N LEU A 180 -17.35 -2.23 14.60
CA LEU A 180 -16.27 -3.21 14.74
C LEU A 180 -16.18 -4.14 13.52
N VAL A 181 -17.32 -4.65 13.04
CA VAL A 181 -17.41 -5.48 11.83
C VAL A 181 -17.00 -4.69 10.59
N THR A 182 -17.50 -3.46 10.44
CA THR A 182 -17.15 -2.57 9.33
C THR A 182 -15.65 -2.29 9.30
N LYS A 183 -15.05 -2.03 10.48
CA LYS A 183 -13.61 -1.81 10.60
C LYS A 183 -12.81 -3.04 10.14
N ALA A 184 -13.17 -4.24 10.58
CA ALA A 184 -12.50 -5.47 10.16
C ALA A 184 -12.60 -5.68 8.64
N LEU A 185 -13.77 -5.42 8.04
CA LEU A 185 -13.96 -5.47 6.60
C LEU A 185 -13.03 -4.48 5.87
N VAL A 186 -12.93 -3.23 6.33
CA VAL A 186 -12.09 -2.20 5.71
C VAL A 186 -10.62 -2.59 5.79
N GLU A 187 -10.20 -3.14 6.94
CA GLU A 187 -8.84 -3.65 7.13
C GLU A 187 -8.55 -4.84 6.19
N LEU A 188 -9.48 -5.77 5.96
CA LEU A 188 -9.28 -6.83 4.97
C LEU A 188 -9.16 -6.29 3.55
N LYS A 189 -9.95 -5.28 3.19
CA LYS A 189 -9.83 -4.64 1.87
C LYS A 189 -8.46 -4.00 1.67
N GLU A 190 -7.90 -3.37 2.69
CA GLU A 190 -6.60 -2.71 2.62
C GLU A 190 -5.45 -3.73 2.61
N TYR A 191 -5.51 -4.79 3.42
CA TYR A 191 -4.37 -5.70 3.65
C TYR A 191 -4.44 -7.02 2.87
N ALA A 192 -5.63 -7.51 2.53
CA ALA A 192 -5.84 -8.77 1.81
C ALA A 192 -7.05 -8.72 0.87
N PRO A 193 -7.11 -7.79 -0.10
CA PRO A 193 -8.30 -7.53 -0.93
C PRO A 193 -8.80 -8.78 -1.66
N SER A 194 -7.90 -9.62 -2.17
CA SER A 194 -8.23 -10.85 -2.87
C SER A 194 -8.32 -12.08 -1.97
N GLY A 195 -7.59 -12.07 -0.84
CA GLY A 195 -7.41 -13.25 0.01
C GLY A 195 -8.39 -13.36 1.18
N ARG A 196 -8.91 -12.22 1.67
CA ARG A 196 -9.85 -12.14 2.80
C ARG A 196 -9.42 -12.90 4.06
N TYR A 197 -8.11 -13.00 4.28
CA TYR A 197 -7.55 -13.58 5.49
C TYR A 197 -6.93 -12.48 6.37
N PRO A 198 -7.00 -12.60 7.71
CA PRO A 198 -6.36 -11.64 8.58
C PRO A 198 -4.84 -11.61 8.41
N VAL A 199 -4.27 -10.42 8.26
CA VAL A 199 -2.82 -10.22 8.07
C VAL A 199 -2.20 -9.70 9.36
N ALA A 200 -1.15 -10.37 9.85
CA ALA A 200 -0.43 -9.92 11.03
C ALA A 200 0.48 -8.72 10.69
N GLU A 201 0.40 -7.67 11.49
CA GLU A 201 1.16 -6.43 11.32
C GLU A 201 1.78 -5.96 12.62
N LEU A 202 2.99 -5.39 12.52
CA LEU A 202 3.63 -4.72 13.64
C LEU A 202 2.88 -3.42 13.90
N TRP A 203 2.34 -3.26 15.09
CA TRP A 203 1.39 -2.21 15.41
C TRP A 203 1.85 -1.36 16.58
N ASN A 204 1.75 -0.04 16.42
CA ASN A 204 1.95 0.91 17.49
C ASN A 204 0.59 1.19 18.14
N LYS A 205 0.35 0.56 19.30
CA LYS A 205 -0.91 0.67 20.05
C LYS A 205 -1.18 2.10 20.52
N LYS A 206 -0.12 2.83 20.89
CA LYS A 206 -0.23 4.23 21.35
C LYS A 206 -0.71 5.17 20.24
N ASN A 207 -0.20 4.98 19.03
CA ASN A 207 -0.50 5.86 17.89
C ASN A 207 -1.60 5.32 16.98
N GLY A 208 -2.13 4.12 17.24
CA GLY A 208 -3.20 3.52 16.44
C GLY A 208 -2.84 3.30 14.97
N ARG A 209 -1.57 2.98 14.66
CA ARG A 209 -1.09 2.77 13.29
C ARG A 209 -0.02 1.69 13.19
N LYS A 210 0.27 1.26 11.96
CA LYS A 210 1.41 0.40 11.64
C LYS A 210 2.70 1.01 12.22
N ALA A 211 3.45 0.18 12.93
CA ALA A 211 4.73 0.55 13.50
C ALA A 211 5.79 0.66 12.40
N THR A 212 6.63 1.67 12.51
CA THR A 212 7.84 1.81 11.70
C THR A 212 8.93 0.86 12.23
N LEU A 213 9.82 0.39 11.36
CA LEU A 213 10.95 -0.45 11.80
C LEU A 213 11.79 0.23 12.88
N ARG A 214 11.98 1.55 12.78
CA ARG A 214 12.68 2.34 13.80
C ARG A 214 12.00 2.27 15.17
N GLU A 215 10.67 2.34 15.22
CA GLU A 215 9.92 2.20 16.48
C GLU A 215 10.06 0.79 17.06
N VAL A 216 10.01 -0.24 16.20
CA VAL A 216 10.13 -1.64 16.60
C VAL A 216 11.54 -1.94 17.13
N VAL A 217 12.59 -1.54 16.42
CA VAL A 217 13.98 -1.74 16.87
C VAL A 217 14.24 -1.03 18.20
N LYS A 218 13.82 0.23 18.35
CA LYS A 218 13.92 0.95 19.63
C LYS A 218 13.19 0.23 20.76
N HIS A 219 12.02 -0.34 20.46
CA HIS A 219 11.26 -1.10 21.43
C HIS A 219 11.99 -2.37 21.87
N VAL A 220 12.47 -3.17 20.90
CA VAL A 220 13.23 -4.41 21.16
C VAL A 220 14.49 -4.11 21.96
N MET A 221 15.28 -3.10 21.57
CA MET A 221 16.49 -2.71 22.30
C MET A 221 16.18 -2.31 23.75
N LYS A 222 15.08 -1.58 23.98
CA LYS A 222 14.67 -1.21 25.33
C LYS A 222 14.33 -2.44 26.16
N GLN A 223 13.59 -3.41 25.59
CA GLN A 223 13.20 -4.63 26.30
C GLN A 223 14.41 -5.53 26.60
N LEU A 224 15.34 -5.66 25.65
CA LEU A 224 16.56 -6.45 25.83
C LEU A 224 17.56 -5.80 26.79
N GLY A 225 17.61 -4.46 26.87
CA GLY A 225 18.45 -3.75 27.85
C GLY A 225 17.85 -3.70 29.26
N THR A 226 16.61 -4.16 29.42
CA THR A 226 15.95 -4.34 30.74
C THR A 226 15.90 -5.80 31.20
N LEU A 227 16.40 -6.73 30.38
CA LEU A 227 16.69 -8.12 30.75
C LEU A 227 18.10 -8.21 31.35
#